data_AF-A0A1S8S6U2-F1
#
_entry.id   AF-A0A1S8S6U2-F1
#
_cell.length_a   1.000
_cell.length_b   1.000
_cell.length_c   1.000
_cell.angle_alpha   90.00
_cell.angle_beta   90.00
_cell.angle_gamma   90.00
#
_symmetry.space_group_name_H-M   'P 1'
#
loop_
_entity.id
_entity.type
_entity.pdbx_description
1 polymer ?
#
loop_
_entity_poly.entity_id
_entity_poly.type
_entity_poly.pdbx_seq_one_letter_code
_entity_poly.pdbx_strand_id
1 'polypeptide(L)'
;MKIEELIRTLTESFKQISSTTQQLVASAMEVTENQNLLNSEIVKVRELSNETNVILGYIKDITNQTKMLGLNASIEAAIVGDLGKGFSVVAKEIRNLAENSKETSKNIANLVEKIQTLVEKTMQVLKKLQHLL
;
A
#
# COMPACT_ATOMS: atom_id res chain seq x y z
N MET A 1 -31.24 -7.14 -59.25
CA MET A 1 -32.05 -6.87 -58.02
C MET A 1 -31.51 -7.59 -56.79
N LYS A 2 -31.72 -8.90 -56.57
CA LYS A 2 -31.35 -9.55 -55.29
C LYS A 2 -29.84 -9.65 -55.01
N ILE A 3 -29.03 -9.85 -56.06
CA ILE A 3 -27.55 -9.85 -55.95
C ILE A 3 -27.01 -8.45 -55.67
N GLU A 4 -27.55 -7.41 -56.30
CA GLU A 4 -27.14 -6.01 -56.06
C GLU A 4 -27.47 -5.57 -54.63
N GLU A 5 -28.63 -5.99 -54.11
CA GLU A 5 -29.01 -5.76 -52.72
C GLU A 5 -28.05 -6.44 -51.74
N LEU A 6 -27.67 -7.71 -52.00
CA LEU A 6 -26.67 -8.42 -51.21
C LEU A 6 -25.29 -7.74 -51.25
N ILE A 7 -24.84 -7.28 -52.42
CA ILE A 7 -23.56 -6.56 -52.57
C ILE A 7 -23.58 -5.22 -51.81
N ARG A 8 -24.71 -4.49 -51.84
CA ARG A 8 -24.89 -3.26 -51.07
C ARG A 8 -24.79 -3.53 -49.57
N THR A 9 -25.55 -4.50 -49.05
CA THR A 9 -25.53 -4.87 -47.64
C THR A 9 -24.15 -5.36 -47.20
N LEU A 10 -23.45 -6.11 -48.04
CA LEU A 10 -22.09 -6.57 -47.78
C LEU A 10 -21.10 -5.40 -47.70
N THR A 11 -21.21 -4.43 -48.61
CA THR A 11 -20.36 -3.23 -48.63
C THR A 11 -20.60 -2.36 -47.39
N GLU A 12 -21.86 -2.17 -47.00
CA GLU A 12 -22.23 -1.46 -45.76
C GLU A 12 -21.67 -2.18 -44.52
N SER A 13 -21.79 -3.51 -44.47
CA SER A 13 -21.23 -4.33 -43.39
C SER A 13 -19.71 -4.20 -43.30
N PHE A 14 -18.99 -4.23 -44.42
CA PHE A 14 -17.53 -4.03 -44.44
C PHE A 14 -17.14 -2.64 -43.97
N LYS A 15 -17.88 -1.60 -44.37
CA LYS A 15 -17.65 -0.24 -43.90
C LYS A 15 -17.84 -0.13 -42.38
N GLN A 16 -18.89 -0.77 -41.85
CA GLN A 16 -19.13 -0.83 -40.42
C GLN A 16 -18.03 -1.60 -39.69
N ILE A 17 -17.61 -2.76 -40.19
CA ILE A 17 -16.50 -3.53 -39.63
C ILE A 17 -15.23 -2.68 -39.58
N SER A 18 -14.86 -2.03 -40.68
CA SER A 18 -13.67 -1.16 -40.73
C SER A 18 -13.73 -0.04 -39.68
N SER A 19 -14.89 0.59 -39.52
CA SER A 19 -15.09 1.62 -38.49
C SER A 19 -14.93 1.05 -37.08
N THR A 20 -15.55 -0.10 -36.79
CA THR A 20 -15.44 -0.76 -35.50
C THR A 20 -14.00 -1.20 -35.22
N THR A 21 -13.28 -1.70 -36.22
CA THR A 21 -11.86 -2.07 -36.09
C THR A 21 -11.00 -0.85 -35.75
N GLN A 22 -11.22 0.30 -36.39
CA GLN A 22 -10.50 1.53 -36.07
C GLN A 22 -10.77 2.00 -34.63
N GLN A 23 -12.03 1.94 -34.19
CA GLN A 23 -12.40 2.26 -32.81
C GLN A 23 -11.73 1.30 -31.81
N LEU A 24 -11.70 0.00 -32.12
CA LEU A 24 -11.07 -1.01 -31.27
C LEU A 24 -9.56 -0.75 -31.10
N VAL A 25 -8.87 -0.37 -32.18
CA VAL A 25 -7.45 0.00 -32.11
C VAL A 25 -7.23 1.21 -31.21
N ALA A 26 -8.05 2.25 -31.35
CA ALA A 26 -7.97 3.43 -30.49
C ALA A 26 -8.19 3.10 -29.01
N SER A 27 -9.21 2.29 -28.70
CA SER A 27 -9.46 1.83 -27.33
C SER A 27 -8.32 0.97 -26.77
N ALA A 28 -7.69 0.11 -27.58
CA ALA A 28 -6.55 -0.69 -27.15
C ALA A 28 -5.33 0.17 -26.80
N MET A 29 -5.08 1.25 -27.56
CA MET A 29 -4.02 2.21 -27.25
C MET A 29 -4.29 2.94 -25.94
N GLU A 30 -5.53 3.37 -25.70
CA GLU A 30 -5.94 4.02 -24.45
C GLU A 30 -5.78 3.08 -23.23
N VAL A 31 -6.17 1.81 -23.37
CA VAL A 31 -5.97 0.80 -22.32
C VAL A 31 -4.49 0.62 -21.99
N THR A 32 -3.63 0.57 -23.01
CA THR A 32 -2.18 0.43 -22.82
C THR A 32 -1.60 1.63 -22.06
N GLU A 33 -2.03 2.84 -22.39
CA GLU A 33 -1.59 4.05 -21.69
C GLU A 33 -2.04 4.06 -20.22
N ASN A 34 -3.31 3.74 -19.97
CA ASN A 34 -3.84 3.63 -18.61
C ASN A 34 -3.12 2.54 -17.79
N GLN A 35 -2.70 1.44 -18.41
CA GLN A 35 -1.89 0.41 -17.76
C GLN A 35 -0.51 0.91 -17.35
N ASN A 36 0.16 1.71 -18.20
CA ASN A 36 1.45 2.31 -17.88
C ASN A 36 1.35 3.26 -16.69
N LEU A 37 0.33 4.12 -16.68
CA LEU A 37 0.04 5.02 -15.56
C LEU A 37 -0.21 4.24 -14.26
N LEU A 38 -1.05 3.21 -14.33
CA LEU A 38 -1.35 2.36 -13.17
C LEU A 38 -0.09 1.64 -12.63
N ASN A 39 0.79 1.17 -13.52
CA ASN A 39 2.05 0.57 -13.11
C ASN A 39 2.93 1.58 -12.36
N SER A 40 3.01 2.83 -12.84
CA SER A 40 3.74 3.90 -12.14
C SER A 40 3.16 4.18 -10.75
N GLU A 41 1.85 4.26 -10.61
CA GLU A 41 1.21 4.54 -9.31
C GLU A 41 1.42 3.40 -8.31
N ILE A 42 1.39 2.15 -8.77
CA ILE A 42 1.65 0.99 -7.91
C ILE A 42 3.10 0.96 -7.42
N VAL A 43 4.07 1.37 -8.25
CA VAL A 43 5.46 1.51 -7.82
C VAL A 43 5.57 2.55 -6.70
N LYS A 44 4.90 3.69 -6.80
CA LYS A 44 4.85 4.71 -5.73
C LYS A 44 4.24 4.16 -4.44
N VAL A 45 3.16 3.37 -4.53
CA VAL A 45 2.55 2.74 -3.35
C VAL A 45 3.53 1.78 -2.66
N ARG A 46 4.33 1.03 -3.43
CA ARG A 46 5.40 0.19 -2.87
C ARG A 46 6.45 1.02 -2.14
N GLU A 47 6.90 2.11 -2.73
CA GLU A 47 7.91 3.01 -2.14
C GLU A 47 7.40 3.59 -0.82
N LEU A 48 6.18 4.13 -0.79
CA LEU A 48 5.54 4.65 0.42
C LEU A 48 5.36 3.58 1.50
N SER A 49 5.06 2.34 1.11
CA SER A 49 4.98 1.20 2.04
C SER A 49 6.35 0.90 2.67
N ASN A 50 7.42 0.97 1.89
CA ASN A 50 8.79 0.79 2.39
C ASN A 50 9.19 1.94 3.34
N GLU A 51 8.90 3.18 2.98
CA GLU A 51 9.14 4.34 3.86
C GLU A 51 8.37 4.21 5.18
N THR A 52 7.13 3.72 5.14
CA THR A 52 6.33 3.45 6.34
C THR A 52 7.02 2.41 7.23
N ASN A 53 7.59 1.35 6.66
CA ASN A 53 8.37 0.36 7.43
C ASN A 53 9.61 0.96 8.09
N VAL A 54 10.31 1.88 7.43
CA VAL A 54 11.45 2.61 8.02
C VAL A 54 10.99 3.44 9.22
N ILE A 55 9.87 4.17 9.08
CA ILE A 55 9.28 4.94 10.19
C ILE A 55 8.89 4.04 11.36
N LEU A 56 8.28 2.88 11.11
CA LEU A 56 7.94 1.91 12.15
C LEU A 56 9.19 1.38 12.87
N GLY A 57 10.31 1.24 12.17
CA GLY A 57 11.61 0.96 12.76
C GLY A 57 12.03 2.02 13.78
N TYR A 58 11.97 3.30 13.40
CA TYR A 58 12.27 4.40 14.32
C TYR A 58 11.32 4.46 15.52
N ILE A 59 10.02 4.23 15.31
CA ILE A 59 9.06 4.19 16.42
C ILE A 59 9.41 3.05 17.39
N LYS A 60 9.78 1.86 16.87
CA LYS A 60 10.23 0.75 17.71
C LYS A 60 11.45 1.13 18.55
N ASP A 61 12.42 1.85 17.99
CA ASP A 61 13.59 2.31 18.74
C ASP A 61 13.22 3.33 19.82
N ILE A 62 12.36 4.30 19.49
CA ILE A 62 11.83 5.27 20.46
C ILE A 62 11.11 4.55 21.60
N THR A 63 10.20 3.62 21.30
CA THR A 63 9.46 2.88 22.34
C THR A 63 10.40 2.07 23.25
N ASN A 64 11.46 1.47 22.71
CA ASN A 64 12.47 0.77 23.51
C ASN A 64 13.23 1.75 24.42
N GLN A 65 13.64 2.91 23.91
CA GLN A 65 14.31 3.95 24.69
C GLN A 65 13.39 4.49 25.80
N THR A 66 12.13 4.80 25.48
CA THR A 66 11.13 5.27 26.46
C THR A 66 10.88 4.23 27.54
N LYS A 67 10.81 2.94 27.17
CA LYS A 67 10.68 1.84 28.14
C LYS A 67 11.86 1.78 29.10
N MET A 68 13.09 1.97 28.59
CA MET A 68 14.30 2.02 29.42
C MET A 68 14.34 3.25 30.33
N LEU A 69 13.92 4.43 29.83
CA LEU A 69 13.79 5.64 30.64
C LEU A 69 12.78 5.44 31.78
N GLY A 70 11.62 4.85 31.50
CA GLY A 70 10.62 4.51 32.52
C GLY A 70 11.12 3.47 33.54
N LEU A 71 11.96 2.52 33.12
CA LEU A 71 12.63 1.59 34.04
C LEU A 71 13.60 2.33 34.96
N ASN A 72 14.47 3.19 34.42
CA ASN A 72 15.42 3.97 35.21
C ASN A 72 14.70 4.88 36.21
N ALA A 73 13.62 5.54 35.79
CA ALA A 73 12.79 6.35 36.67
C ALA A 73 12.12 5.53 37.78
N SER A 74 11.70 4.30 37.48
CA SER A 74 11.14 3.38 38.49
C SER A 74 12.17 2.94 39.52
N ILE A 75 13.42 2.71 39.10
CA ILE A 75 14.55 2.38 39.99
C ILE A 75 14.86 3.57 40.90
N GLU A 76 15.02 4.77 40.33
CA GLU A 76 15.31 5.98 41.10
C GLU A 76 14.19 6.29 42.11
N ALA A 77 12.93 6.14 41.69
CA ALA A 77 11.78 6.29 42.58
C ALA A 77 11.79 5.30 43.76
N ALA A 78 12.36 4.10 43.60
CA ALA A 78 12.52 3.15 44.69
C ALA A 78 13.65 3.56 45.66
N ILE A 79 14.70 4.24 45.18
CA ILE A 79 15.84 4.71 45.99
C ILE A 79 15.42 5.81 46.97
N VAL A 80 14.56 6.74 46.55
CA VAL A 80 14.01 7.81 47.42
C VAL A 80 12.85 7.34 48.33
N GLY A 81 12.49 6.06 48.30
CA GLY A 81 11.52 5.46 49.22
C GLY A 81 10.14 6.11 49.15
N ASP A 82 9.62 6.55 50.31
CA ASP A 82 8.25 7.12 50.40
C ASP A 82 8.05 8.40 49.58
N LEU A 83 9.11 9.21 49.40
CA LEU A 83 9.07 10.43 48.58
C LEU A 83 8.96 10.12 47.08
N GLY A 84 9.38 8.92 46.66
CA GLY A 84 9.35 8.46 45.27
C GLY A 84 8.04 7.80 44.83
N LYS A 85 7.07 7.59 45.73
CA LYS A 85 5.82 6.86 45.41
C LYS A 85 5.04 7.45 44.23
N GLY A 86 4.92 8.78 44.15
CA GLY A 86 4.27 9.47 43.02
C GLY A 86 5.04 9.29 41.71
N PHE A 87 6.36 9.41 41.75
CA PHE A 87 7.22 9.20 40.58
C PHE A 87 7.20 7.74 40.09
N SER A 88 7.08 6.77 41.00
CA SER A 88 6.97 5.35 40.67
C SER A 88 5.71 5.05 39.84
N VAL A 89 4.58 5.69 40.17
CA VAL A 89 3.32 5.56 39.39
C VAL A 89 3.49 6.12 37.98
N VAL A 90 4.09 7.31 37.86
CA VAL A 90 4.35 7.93 36.55
C VAL A 90 5.31 7.08 35.72
N ALA A 91 6.37 6.54 36.32
CA ALA A 91 7.34 5.70 35.65
C ALA A 91 6.73 4.37 35.14
N LYS A 92 5.80 3.79 35.91
CA LYS A 92 5.01 2.64 35.48
C LYS A 92 4.11 2.98 34.29
N GLU A 93 3.46 4.13 34.30
CA GLU A 93 2.58 4.55 33.21
C GLU A 93 3.36 4.81 31.92
N ILE A 94 4.54 5.43 32.00
CA ILE A 94 5.45 5.60 30.86
C ILE A 94 5.82 4.25 30.24
N ARG A 95 6.08 3.22 31.05
CA ARG A 95 6.38 1.87 30.55
C ARG A 95 5.18 1.23 29.87
N ASN A 96 3.98 1.39 30.44
CA ASN A 96 2.75 0.88 29.83
C ASN A 96 2.50 1.53 28.47
N LEU A 97 2.64 2.86 28.38
CA LEU A 97 2.50 3.60 27.12
C LEU A 97 3.52 3.15 26.08
N ALA A 98 4.78 2.92 26.48
CA ALA A 98 5.82 2.42 25.59
C ALA A 98 5.49 1.03 25.04
N GLU A 99 4.99 0.11 25.87
CA GLU A 99 4.60 -1.23 25.41
C GLU A 99 3.37 -1.19 24.48
N ASN A 100 2.35 -0.39 24.82
CA ASN A 100 1.16 -0.20 23.98
C ASN A 100 1.52 0.42 22.62
N SER A 101 2.44 1.38 22.60
CA SER A 101 2.94 2.00 21.37
C SER A 101 3.70 1.00 20.50
N LYS A 102 4.50 0.13 21.11
CA LYS A 102 5.20 -0.96 20.42
C LYS A 102 4.23 -1.97 19.81
N GLU A 103 3.19 -2.37 20.54
CA GLU A 103 2.14 -3.26 20.03
C GLU A 103 1.39 -2.63 18.85
N THR A 104 1.00 -1.36 18.99
CA THR A 104 0.35 -0.60 17.92
C THR A 104 1.22 -0.54 16.66
N SER A 105 2.51 -0.24 16.83
CA SER A 105 3.48 -0.20 15.72
C SER A 105 3.61 -1.56 15.03
N LYS A 106 3.57 -2.67 15.80
CA LYS A 106 3.55 -4.03 15.23
C LYS A 106 2.28 -4.28 14.41
N ASN A 107 1.13 -3.84 14.89
CA ASN A 107 -0.13 -3.99 14.15
C ASN A 107 -0.12 -3.19 12.84
N ILE A 108 0.46 -1.98 12.85
CA ILE A 108 0.64 -1.18 11.63
C ILE A 108 1.60 -1.89 10.67
N ALA A 109 2.72 -2.45 11.16
CA ALA A 109 3.66 -3.21 10.32
C ALA A 109 2.96 -4.37 9.58
N ASN A 110 2.11 -5.13 10.29
CA ASN A 110 1.33 -6.21 9.68
C ASN A 110 0.35 -5.71 8.60
N LEU A 111 -0.21 -4.50 8.75
CA LEU A 111 -1.07 -3.90 7.73
C LEU A 111 -0.26 -3.48 6.50
N VAL A 112 0.93 -2.91 6.71
CA VAL A 112 1.85 -2.53 5.63
C VAL A 112 2.28 -3.76 4.83
N GLU A 113 2.59 -4.87 5.49
CA GLU A 113 2.94 -6.14 4.83
C GLU A 113 1.79 -6.67 3.95
N LYS A 114 0.55 -6.54 4.41
CA LYS A 114 -0.64 -6.88 3.60
C LYS A 114 -0.76 -5.97 2.38
N ILE A 115 -0.49 -4.68 2.52
CA ILE A 115 -0.49 -3.73 1.40
C ILE A 115 0.58 -4.11 0.38
N GLN A 116 1.80 -4.41 0.82
CA GLN A 116 2.89 -4.85 -0.06
C GLN A 116 2.52 -6.14 -0.83
N THR A 117 1.90 -7.10 -0.15
CA THR A 117 1.40 -8.33 -0.79
C THR A 117 0.34 -8.04 -1.86
N LEU A 118 -0.59 -7.13 -1.58
CA LEU A 118 -1.60 -6.73 -2.57
C LEU A 118 -0.97 -6.03 -3.77
N VAL A 119 0.00 -5.13 -3.53
CA VAL A 119 0.77 -4.47 -4.58
C VAL A 119 1.48 -5.48 -5.48
N GLU A 120 2.13 -6.49 -4.92
CA GLU A 120 2.79 -7.55 -5.68
C GLU A 120 1.81 -8.34 -6.55
N LYS A 121 0.65 -8.71 -6.00
CA LYS A 121 -0.42 -9.37 -6.77
C LYS A 121 -0.90 -8.50 -7.93
N THR A 122 -1.15 -7.22 -7.68
CA THR A 122 -1.59 -6.30 -8.73
C THR A 122 -0.53 -6.15 -9.83
N MET A 123 0.76 -6.07 -9.46
CA MET A 123 1.84 -6.05 -10.45
C MET A 123 1.90 -7.33 -11.30
N GLN A 124 1.65 -8.50 -10.72
CA GLN A 124 1.57 -9.75 -11.49
C GLN A 124 0.41 -9.73 -12.49
N VAL A 125 -0.75 -9.18 -12.10
CA VAL A 125 -1.90 -9.02 -13.00
C VAL A 125 -1.55 -8.07 -14.14
N LEU A 126 -0.92 -6.94 -13.86
CA LEU A 126 -0.50 -5.98 -14.89
C LEU A 126 0.51 -6.58 -15.87
N LYS A 127 1.49 -7.35 -15.38
CA LYS A 127 2.44 -8.07 -16.26
C LYS A 127 1.73 -9.07 -17.19
N LYS A 128 0.70 -9.76 -16.70
CA LYS A 128 -0.09 -10.67 -17.54
C LYS A 128 -0.86 -9.90 -18.62
N LEU A 129 -1.46 -8.76 -18.26
CA LEU A 129 -2.18 -7.90 -19.19
C LEU A 129 -1.28 -7.34 -20.29
N GLN A 130 -0.04 -6.98 -19.96
CA GLN A 130 0.96 -6.50 -20.92
C GLN A 130 1.38 -7.57 -21.94
N HIS A 131 1.23 -8.86 -21.63
CA HIS A 131 1.49 -9.96 -22.56
C HIS A 131 0.28 -10.35 -23.43
N LEU A 132 -0.91 -9.84 -23.10
CA LEU A 132 -2.18 -10.12 -23.79
C LEU A 132 -2.50 -9.11 -24.91
N LEU A 133 -1.86 -7.94 -24.87
CA LEU A 133 -1.95 -6.86 -25.85
C LEU A 133 -0.68 -6.83 -26.70
#